data_AF-A0A0D2FRI3-F1
#
_entry.id   AF-A0A0D2FRI3-F1
#
_cell.length_a   1.000
_cell.length_b   1.000
_cell.length_c   1.000
_cell.angle_alpha   90.00
_cell.angle_beta   90.00
_cell.angle_gamma   90.00
#
_symmetry.space_group_name_H-M   'P 1'
#
loop_
_entity.id
_entity.type
_entity.pdbx_description
1 polymer ?
#
loop_
_entity_poly.entity_id
_entity_poly.type
_entity_poly.pdbx_seq_one_letter_code
_entity_poly.pdbx_strand_id
1 'polypeptide(L)'
;MQAQKFIEAYAAFLKRQGKLRVPGWVDTVKTSHSNELPPQSADWFYVRAASVARHVYLRKSVGVGRLRKVHGSTKNRGSRPSHHVNASGAVDRKVMQALEELGILEKVDDEEEGGSGKGGRRITQAGARDLDRIAQTAVEGEEEEED
;
A
#
# COMPACT_ATOMS: atom_id res chain seq x y z
N MET A 1 6.09 17.50 3.63
CA MET A 1 5.21 16.77 2.70
C MET A 1 4.06 16.09 3.42
N GLN A 2 2.82 16.37 2.98
CA GLN A 2 1.63 15.71 3.50
C GLN A 2 1.54 14.26 2.96
N ALA A 3 1.17 13.30 3.82
CA ALA A 3 1.12 11.88 3.42
C ALA A 3 0.18 11.61 2.24
N GLN A 4 -0.92 12.36 2.14
CA GLN A 4 -1.92 12.22 1.09
C GLN A 4 -1.34 12.59 -0.29
N LYS A 5 -0.72 13.78 -0.39
CA LYS A 5 -0.11 14.27 -1.63
C LYS A 5 0.97 13.32 -2.16
N PHE A 6 1.80 12.75 -1.27
CA PHE A 6 2.76 11.71 -1.66
C PHE A 6 2.08 10.48 -2.26
N ILE A 7 1.04 9.98 -1.61
CA ILE A 7 0.34 8.76 -2.07
C ILE A 7 -0.29 9.00 -3.44
N GLU A 8 -0.86 10.17 -3.67
CA GLU A 8 -1.45 10.55 -4.95
C GLU A 8 -0.39 10.67 -6.04
N ALA A 9 0.71 11.38 -5.78
CA ALA A 9 1.82 11.53 -6.71
C ALA A 9 2.45 10.17 -7.09
N TYR A 10 2.70 9.31 -6.09
CA TYR A 10 3.28 8.00 -6.33
C TYR A 10 2.29 7.04 -7.01
N ALA A 11 0.99 7.13 -6.73
CA ALA A 11 -0.03 6.37 -7.45
C ALA A 11 -0.10 6.78 -8.93
N ALA A 12 -0.03 8.08 -9.22
CA ALA A 12 0.02 8.60 -10.58
C ALA A 12 1.29 8.11 -11.32
N PHE A 13 2.43 8.09 -10.64
CA PHE A 13 3.68 7.54 -11.18
C PHE A 13 3.56 6.05 -11.53
N LEU A 14 3.05 5.22 -10.61
CA LEU A 14 2.84 3.79 -10.85
C LEU A 14 1.88 3.53 -12.02
N LYS A 15 0.83 4.35 -12.14
CA LYS A 15 -0.12 4.28 -13.25
C LYS A 15 0.54 4.65 -14.58
N ARG A 16 1.29 5.75 -14.62
CA ARG A 16 2.03 6.18 -15.83
C ARG A 16 3.08 5.17 -16.27
N GLN A 17 3.70 4.47 -15.32
CA GLN A 17 4.67 3.42 -15.63
C GLN A 17 4.03 2.22 -16.36
N GLY A 18 2.76 1.90 -16.07
CA GLY A 18 2.02 0.81 -16.72
C GLY A 18 2.56 -0.60 -16.44
N LYS A 19 3.56 -0.73 -15.56
CA LYS A 19 4.21 -2.02 -15.24
C LYS A 19 3.60 -2.72 -14.03
N LEU A 20 2.80 -2.01 -13.22
CA LEU A 20 2.16 -2.59 -12.05
C LEU A 20 1.12 -3.62 -12.50
N ARG A 21 1.31 -4.88 -12.13
CA ARG A 21 0.35 -5.95 -12.45
C ARG A 21 -0.93 -5.79 -11.64
N VAL A 22 -1.96 -5.24 -12.28
CA VAL A 22 -3.30 -5.10 -11.70
C VAL A 22 -4.08 -6.42 -11.85
N PRO A 23 -4.59 -7.02 -10.76
CA PRO A 23 -5.43 -8.22 -10.86
C PRO A 23 -6.76 -7.94 -11.57
N GLY A 24 -7.24 -8.90 -12.37
CA GLY A 24 -8.48 -8.75 -13.15
C GLY A 24 -9.78 -8.65 -12.34
N TRP A 25 -9.74 -8.83 -11.02
CA TRP A 25 -10.91 -8.70 -10.14
C TRP A 25 -11.02 -7.31 -9.47
N VAL A 26 -10.08 -6.40 -9.74
CA VAL A 26 -9.97 -5.10 -9.04
C VAL A 26 -11.22 -4.22 -9.19
N ASP A 27 -11.96 -4.39 -10.26
CA ASP A 27 -13.20 -3.69 -10.60
C ASP A 27 -14.45 -4.25 -9.90
N THR A 28 -14.41 -5.49 -9.42
CA THR A 28 -15.58 -6.22 -8.91
C THR A 28 -15.58 -6.42 -7.40
N VAL A 29 -14.43 -6.25 -6.74
CA VAL A 29 -14.29 -6.60 -5.31
C VAL A 29 -14.37 -5.38 -4.38
N LYS A 30 -14.66 -5.69 -3.12
CA LYS A 30 -14.47 -4.77 -2.00
C LYS A 30 -13.07 -4.94 -1.41
N THR A 31 -12.50 -3.86 -0.90
CA THR A 31 -11.19 -3.87 -0.22
C THR A 31 -11.23 -4.55 1.16
N SER A 32 -12.40 -4.61 1.78
CA SER A 32 -12.64 -5.27 3.07
C SER A 32 -14.07 -5.80 3.18
N HIS A 33 -14.27 -6.79 4.06
CA HIS A 33 -15.59 -7.32 4.43
C HIS A 33 -16.36 -6.41 5.40
N SER A 34 -15.72 -5.33 5.89
CA SER A 34 -16.38 -4.24 6.61
C SER A 34 -17.11 -3.28 5.68
N ASN A 35 -16.67 -3.16 4.42
CA ASN A 35 -17.24 -2.19 3.49
C ASN A 35 -18.55 -2.72 2.89
N GLU A 36 -19.51 -1.83 2.70
CA GLU A 36 -20.76 -2.14 2.03
C GLU A 36 -20.60 -2.11 0.51
N LEU A 37 -19.92 -1.08 0.01
CA LEU A 37 -19.68 -0.81 -1.42
C LEU A 37 -18.20 -1.01 -1.82
N PRO A 38 -17.92 -1.28 -3.10
CA PRO A 38 -16.55 -1.26 -3.64
C PRO A 38 -15.98 0.18 -3.69
N PRO A 39 -14.66 0.33 -3.85
CA PRO A 39 -14.04 1.65 -4.03
C PRO A 39 -14.59 2.39 -5.26
N GLN A 40 -14.82 3.69 -5.12
CA GLN A 40 -15.40 4.51 -6.20
C GLN A 40 -14.39 4.89 -7.29
N SER A 41 -13.11 5.05 -6.92
CA SER A 41 -12.05 5.37 -7.89
C SER A 41 -11.59 4.11 -8.61
N ALA A 42 -11.54 4.13 -9.94
CA ALA A 42 -10.97 3.05 -10.74
C ALA A 42 -9.47 2.81 -10.45
N ASP A 43 -8.77 3.85 -9.96
CA ASP A 43 -7.33 3.82 -9.68
C ASP A 43 -7.00 3.39 -8.25
N TRP A 44 -7.99 2.91 -7.48
CA TRP A 44 -7.82 2.59 -6.06
C TRP A 44 -6.69 1.59 -5.80
N PHE A 45 -6.40 0.70 -6.75
CA PHE A 45 -5.33 -0.28 -6.61
C PHE A 45 -3.94 0.37 -6.62
N TYR A 46 -3.73 1.40 -7.45
CA TYR A 46 -2.49 2.20 -7.48
C TYR A 46 -2.32 3.01 -6.19
N VAL A 47 -3.42 3.62 -5.71
CA VAL A 47 -3.43 4.34 -4.43
C VAL A 47 -3.07 3.40 -3.28
N ARG A 48 -3.61 2.17 -3.28
CA ARG A 48 -3.26 1.17 -2.28
C ARG A 48 -1.81 0.71 -2.41
N ALA A 49 -1.29 0.54 -3.62
CA ALA A 49 0.12 0.22 -3.84
C ALA A 49 1.05 1.30 -3.31
N ALA A 50 0.75 2.58 -3.56
CA ALA A 50 1.49 3.71 -3.04
C ALA A 50 1.46 3.78 -1.50
N SER A 51 0.27 3.62 -0.90
CA SER A 51 0.11 3.57 0.55
C SER A 51 0.92 2.42 1.19
N VAL A 52 0.89 1.23 0.58
CA VAL A 52 1.66 0.07 1.06
C VAL A 52 3.17 0.31 0.93
N ALA A 53 3.64 0.82 -0.21
CA ALA A 53 5.06 1.12 -0.41
C ALA A 53 5.57 2.11 0.64
N ARG A 54 4.83 3.21 0.88
CA ARG A 54 5.13 4.17 1.94
C ARG A 54 5.13 3.53 3.33
N HIS A 55 4.15 2.68 3.62
CA HIS A 55 4.05 2.02 4.92
C HIS A 55 5.23 1.08 5.19
N VAL A 56 5.68 0.33 4.18
CA VAL A 56 6.86 -0.55 4.29
C VAL A 56 8.15 0.27 4.38
N TYR A 57 8.28 1.36 3.62
CA TYR A 57 9.44 2.25 3.73
C TYR A 57 9.62 2.79 5.15
N LEU A 58 8.54 3.22 5.81
CA LEU A 58 8.59 3.74 7.18
C LEU A 58 8.74 2.65 8.26
N ARG A 59 8.60 1.37 7.90
CA ARG A 59 8.59 0.24 8.83
C ARG A 59 9.51 -0.85 8.31
N LYS A 60 10.69 -1.01 8.93
CA LYS A 60 11.75 -1.98 8.58
C LYS A 60 11.26 -3.26 7.87
N SER A 61 10.35 -4.02 8.50
CA SER A 61 9.72 -5.20 7.91
C SER A 61 8.21 -5.24 8.20
N VAL A 62 7.41 -5.57 7.19
CA VAL A 62 5.95 -5.62 7.28
C VAL A 62 5.40 -6.86 6.58
N GLY A 63 4.55 -7.61 7.28
CA GLY A 63 3.77 -8.71 6.73
C GLY A 63 2.32 -8.33 6.39
N VAL A 64 1.67 -9.16 5.56
CA VAL A 64 0.26 -8.98 5.17
C VAL A 64 -0.67 -8.87 6.38
N GLY A 65 -0.41 -9.61 7.47
CA GLY A 65 -1.22 -9.55 8.68
C GLY A 65 -1.23 -8.17 9.36
N ARG A 66 -0.13 -7.43 9.30
CA ARG A 66 -0.04 -6.05 9.82
C ARG A 66 -0.79 -5.08 8.90
N LEU A 67 -0.62 -5.21 7.59
CA LEU A 67 -1.38 -4.39 6.62
C LEU A 67 -2.88 -4.58 6.75
N ARG A 68 -3.34 -5.82 6.97
CA ARG A 68 -4.76 -6.10 7.19
C ARG A 68 -5.36 -5.41 8.41
N LYS A 69 -4.57 -5.21 9.47
CA LYS A 69 -4.99 -4.44 10.65
C LYS A 69 -5.03 -2.93 10.33
N VAL A 70 -4.01 -2.43 9.63
CA VAL A 70 -3.90 -1.01 9.24
C VAL A 70 -5.02 -0.60 8.30
N HIS A 71 -5.33 -1.43 7.29
CA HIS A 71 -6.43 -1.19 6.36
C HIS A 71 -7.79 -1.69 6.89
N GLY A 72 -7.82 -2.27 8.09
CA GLY A 72 -9.03 -2.73 8.73
C GLY A 72 -9.90 -1.55 9.16
N SER A 73 -11.20 -1.79 9.30
CA SER A 73 -12.14 -0.76 9.71
C SER A 73 -13.24 -1.34 10.59
N THR A 74 -13.99 -0.45 11.22
CA THR A 74 -15.17 -0.83 12.01
C THR A 74 -16.26 -1.32 11.08
N LYS A 75 -16.78 -2.53 11.33
CA LYS A 75 -17.91 -3.10 10.58
C LYS A 75 -19.22 -2.82 11.29
N ASN A 76 -20.17 -2.24 10.55
CA ASN A 76 -21.57 -2.20 10.96
C ASN A 76 -22.17 -3.62 10.87
N ARG A 77 -22.81 -4.09 11.95
CA ARG A 77 -23.39 -5.44 12.07
C ARG A 77 -24.91 -5.39 12.20
N GLY A 78 -25.54 -4.33 11.70
CA GLY A 78 -26.97 -4.09 11.81
C GLY A 78 -27.34 -3.73 13.25
N SER A 79 -28.23 -4.52 13.86
CA SER A 79 -28.69 -4.27 15.23
C SER A 79 -27.63 -4.56 16.32
N ARG A 80 -26.53 -5.24 16.00
CA ARG A 80 -25.47 -5.58 16.96
C ARG A 80 -24.40 -4.49 17.00
N PRO A 81 -23.74 -4.24 18.16
CA PRO A 81 -22.68 -3.26 18.25
C PRO A 81 -21.57 -3.46 17.21
N SER A 82 -21.05 -2.33 16.74
CA SER A 82 -19.96 -2.28 15.78
C SER A 82 -18.68 -2.88 16.35
N HIS A 83 -17.85 -3.49 15.51
CA HIS A 83 -16.58 -4.08 15.94
C HIS A 83 -15.52 -3.90 14.86
N HIS A 84 -14.26 -3.75 15.26
CA HIS A 84 -13.14 -3.71 14.32
C HIS A 84 -12.98 -5.07 13.62
N VAL A 85 -12.77 -5.04 12.30
CA VAL A 85 -12.41 -6.22 11.51
C VAL A 85 -11.23 -5.91 10.59
N ASN A 86 -10.41 -6.93 10.38
CA ASN A 86 -9.27 -6.86 9.47
C ASN A 86 -9.71 -6.78 8.01
N ALA A 87 -8.91 -6.08 7.19
CA ALA A 87 -9.11 -5.99 5.75
C ALA A 87 -8.91 -7.32 5.01
N SER A 88 -9.21 -7.31 3.71
CA SER A 88 -8.97 -8.44 2.82
C SER A 88 -7.47 -8.69 2.65
N GLY A 89 -7.02 -9.87 3.07
CA GLY A 89 -5.63 -10.27 2.88
C GLY A 89 -5.27 -10.53 1.41
N ALA A 90 -6.24 -10.82 0.55
CA ALA A 90 -5.98 -11.04 -0.88
C ALA A 90 -5.52 -9.76 -1.57
N VAL A 91 -6.16 -8.62 -1.22
CA VAL A 91 -5.83 -7.30 -1.77
C VAL A 91 -4.41 -6.91 -1.38
N ASP A 92 -4.11 -6.86 -0.08
CA ASP A 92 -2.80 -6.43 0.41
C ASP A 92 -1.68 -7.37 -0.05
N ARG A 93 -1.94 -8.69 -0.11
CA ARG A 93 -0.97 -9.66 -0.63
C ARG A 93 -0.66 -9.44 -2.11
N LYS A 94 -1.68 -9.17 -2.93
CA LYS A 94 -1.47 -8.97 -4.38
C LYS A 94 -0.75 -7.66 -4.68
N VAL A 95 -1.04 -6.61 -3.91
CA VAL A 95 -0.27 -5.37 -3.96
C VAL A 95 1.20 -5.62 -3.61
N MET A 96 1.48 -6.32 -2.51
CA MET A 96 2.85 -6.65 -2.12
C MET A 96 3.58 -7.50 -3.17
N GLN A 97 2.89 -8.46 -3.79
CA GLN A 97 3.46 -9.28 -4.87
C GLN A 97 3.75 -8.45 -6.12
N ALA A 98 2.86 -7.52 -6.50
CA ALA A 98 3.07 -6.65 -7.64
C ALA A 98 4.25 -5.68 -7.41
N LEU A 99 4.41 -5.15 -6.20
CA LEU A 99 5.56 -4.30 -5.85
C LEU A 99 6.87 -5.09 -5.75
N GLU A 100 6.82 -6.37 -5.38
CA GLU A 100 7.96 -7.29 -5.41
C GLU A 100 8.41 -7.56 -6.85
N GLU A 101 7.47 -7.78 -7.77
CA GLU A 101 7.75 -7.97 -9.21
C GLU A 101 8.38 -6.72 -9.86
N LEU A 102 8.08 -5.52 -9.35
CA LEU A 102 8.71 -4.27 -9.76
C LEU A 102 10.08 -4.02 -9.12
N GLY A 103 10.55 -4.90 -8.22
CA GLY A 103 11.80 -4.72 -7.49
C GLY A 103 11.77 -3.60 -6.45
N ILE A 104 10.58 -3.11 -6.08
CA ILE A 104 10.41 -2.06 -5.05
C ILE A 104 10.48 -2.69 -3.65
N LEU A 105 9.90 -3.87 -3.50
CA LEU A 105 9.92 -4.65 -2.26
C LEU A 105 10.72 -5.94 -2.44
N GLU A 106 11.36 -6.40 -1.38
CA GLU A 106 11.98 -7.72 -1.32
C GLU A 106 11.47 -8.49 -0.10
N LYS A 107 11.55 -9.83 -0.17
CA LYS A 107 11.23 -10.68 0.97
C LYS A 107 12.38 -10.61 1.97
N VAL A 108 12.02 -10.60 3.24
CA VAL A 108 12.98 -10.77 4.32
C VAL A 108 13.12 -12.26 4.56
N ASP A 109 14.32 -12.80 4.37
CA ASP A 109 14.62 -14.18 4.69
C ASP A 109 14.68 -14.37 6.21
N ASP A 110 14.18 -15.51 6.66
CA ASP A 110 14.00 -15.81 8.09
C ASP A 110 15.34 -15.93 8.87
N GLU A 111 16.48 -15.94 8.19
CA GLU A 111 17.81 -16.20 8.75
C GLU A 111 18.65 -14.93 8.98
N GLU A 112 18.31 -13.79 8.37
CA GLU A 112 19.17 -12.58 8.40
C GLU A 112 19.05 -11.71 9.67
N GLU A 113 18.02 -11.86 10.50
CA GLU A 113 17.81 -10.97 11.65
C GLU A 113 17.54 -11.75 12.96
N GLY A 114 18.52 -11.77 13.86
CA GLY A 114 18.51 -12.40 15.18
C GLY A 114 17.55 -11.78 16.21
N GLY A 115 16.30 -11.50 15.82
CA GLY A 115 15.29 -10.91 16.68
C GLY A 115 13.86 -11.16 16.22
N SER A 116 13.24 -12.23 16.71
CA SER A 116 11.78 -12.38 16.92
C SER A 116 10.81 -11.96 15.79
N GLY A 117 11.19 -12.04 14.52
CA GLY A 117 10.38 -11.56 13.40
C GLY A 117 10.46 -12.47 12.16
N LYS A 118 9.81 -13.63 12.21
CA LYS A 118 9.67 -14.53 11.05
C LYS A 118 8.90 -13.86 9.91
N GLY A 119 9.60 -13.54 8.83
CA GLY A 119 9.06 -13.17 7.53
C GLY A 119 8.46 -11.77 7.37
N GLY A 120 8.36 -11.35 6.11
CA GLY A 120 7.75 -10.07 5.73
C GLY A 120 8.25 -9.60 4.37
N ARG A 121 8.00 -8.33 4.06
CA ARG A 121 8.73 -7.63 3.00
C ARG A 121 9.36 -6.35 3.55
N ARG A 122 10.55 -6.04 3.04
CA ARG A 122 11.27 -4.79 3.25
C ARG A 122 11.37 -4.01 1.94
N ILE A 123 11.60 -2.71 2.03
CA ILE A 123 11.87 -1.88 0.86
C ILE A 123 13.27 -2.21 0.33
N THR A 124 13.44 -2.29 -0.98
CA THR A 124 14.77 -2.43 -1.60
C THR A 124 15.49 -1.08 -1.63
N GLN A 125 16.80 -1.08 -1.82
CA GLN A 125 17.56 0.17 -2.00
C GLN A 125 17.10 0.95 -3.24
N ALA A 126 16.74 0.24 -4.32
CA ALA A 126 16.20 0.86 -5.53
C ALA A 126 14.81 1.45 -5.28
N GLY A 127 13.94 0.74 -4.56
CA GLY A 127 12.63 1.22 -4.14
C GLY A 127 12.73 2.46 -3.26
N ALA A 128 13.60 2.45 -2.25
CA ALA A 128 13.83 3.61 -1.38
C ALA A 128 14.23 4.86 -2.18
N ARG A 129 15.20 4.72 -3.10
CA ARG A 129 15.63 5.82 -3.98
C ARG A 129 14.50 6.35 -4.85
N ASP A 130 13.64 5.47 -5.37
CA ASP A 130 12.52 5.88 -6.20
C ASP A 130 11.46 6.64 -5.40
N LEU A 131 11.12 6.14 -4.20
CA LEU A 131 10.21 6.82 -3.28
C LEU A 131 10.74 8.21 -2.88
N ASP A 132 12.04 8.32 -2.54
CA ASP A 132 12.65 9.59 -2.14
C ASP A 132 12.63 10.61 -3.29
N ARG A 133 12.92 10.17 -4.53
CA ARG A 133 12.85 11.03 -5.72
C ARG A 133 11.44 11.57 -5.95
N ILE A 134 10.42 10.70 -5.90
CA ILE A 134 9.03 11.13 -6.09
C ILE A 134 8.57 12.02 -4.94
N ALA A 135 9.03 11.76 -3.71
CA ALA A 135 8.76 12.65 -2.58
C ALA A 135 9.32 14.05 -2.83
N GLN A 136 10.54 14.16 -3.37
CA GLN A 136 11.13 15.45 -3.70
C GLN A 136 10.34 16.17 -4.81
N THR A 137 10.06 15.52 -5.94
CA THR A 137 9.29 16.12 -7.04
C THR A 137 7.91 16.59 -6.60
N ALA A 138 7.27 15.84 -5.72
CA ALA A 138 5.96 16.21 -5.23
C ALA A 138 6.00 17.33 -4.17
N VAL A 139 7.13 17.56 -3.48
CA VAL A 139 7.31 18.77 -2.67
C VAL A 139 7.54 19.99 -3.54
N GLU A 140 8.37 19.88 -4.59
CA GLU A 140 8.62 20.96 -5.55
C GLU A 140 7.31 21.41 -6.23
N GLY A 141 6.47 20.47 -6.66
CA GLY A 141 5.16 20.79 -7.22
C GLY A 141 4.15 21.37 -6.21
N GLU A 142 4.34 21.14 -4.90
CA GLU A 142 3.52 21.78 -3.87
C GLU A 142 3.92 23.26 -3.69
N GLU A 143 5.21 23.57 -3.74
CA GLU A 143 5.72 24.94 -3.62
C GLU A 143 5.28 25.80 -4.82
N GLU A 144 5.27 25.23 -6.04
CA GLU A 144 4.79 25.92 -7.26
C GLU A 144 3.28 26.21 -7.28
N GLU A 145 2.45 25.46 -6.55
CA GLU A 145 1.00 25.68 -6.47
C GLU A 145 0.61 26.71 -5.38
N GLU A 146 1.50 26.98 -4.42
CA GLU A 146 1.29 27.93 -3.33
C GLU A 146 1.75 29.37 -3.68
N ASP A 147 2.56 29.53 -4.73
CA ASP A 147 3.00 30.81 -5.33
C ASP A 147 2.04 31.36 -6.40
#